data_AF-A0A257MX52-F1
#
_entry.id   AF-A0A257MX52-F1
#
_cell.length_a   1.000
_cell.length_b   1.000
_cell.length_c   1.000
_cell.angle_alpha   90.00
_cell.angle_beta   90.00
_cell.angle_gamma   90.00
#
_symmetry.space_group_name_H-M   'P 1'
#
loop_
_entity.id
_entity.type
_entity.pdbx_description
1 polymer ?
#
loop_
_entity_poly.entity_id
_entity_poly.type
_entity_poly.pdbx_seq_one_letter_code
_entity_poly.pdbx_strand_id
1 'polypeptide(L)'
;MNKVIELDQEKTKLLTVDALLLALRWDLIPWSLVLDLDTPISEAVEAPYRRAWIVFGGVSEIYFPIHNARLPNGCGLISQISISELTDDFKLYEFCGLLPSFSKNDSIIEYPSKDISIKAKEITGLISIQARSSDINFIDRQTRVNLASDEEFLLAFMSSRSRS
;
A
#
# COMPACT_ATOMS: atom_id res chain seq x y z
N MET A 1 12.65 18.93 -7.42
CA MET A 1 11.81 19.14 -6.21
C MET A 1 11.40 17.75 -5.74
N ASN A 2 11.59 17.41 -4.46
CA ASN A 2 11.24 16.07 -3.99
C ASN A 2 9.72 15.87 -4.07
N LYS A 3 9.27 14.90 -4.86
CA LYS A 3 7.85 14.61 -5.04
C LYS A 3 7.30 13.66 -3.99
N VAL A 4 8.15 13.02 -3.20
CA VAL A 4 7.75 12.01 -2.21
C VAL A 4 8.04 12.52 -0.80
N ILE A 5 7.07 12.37 0.08
CA ILE A 5 7.21 12.69 1.50
C ILE A 5 6.93 11.44 2.34
N GLU A 6 7.63 11.33 3.46
CA GLU A 6 7.30 10.37 4.50
C GLU A 6 6.13 10.89 5.34
N LEU A 7 5.29 9.94 5.76
CA LEU A 7 4.13 10.19 6.61
C LEU A 7 4.44 9.78 8.03
N ASP A 8 3.80 10.48 8.98
CA ASP A 8 3.71 9.98 10.35
C ASP A 8 2.95 8.63 10.40
N GLN A 9 3.05 7.95 11.55
CA GLN A 9 2.49 6.61 11.70
C GLN A 9 0.96 6.61 11.54
N GLU A 10 0.26 7.64 12.02
CA GLU A 10 -1.21 7.70 11.92
C GLU A 10 -1.67 7.83 10.47
N LYS A 11 -1.04 8.71 9.68
CA LYS A 11 -1.33 8.82 8.24
C LYS A 11 -0.90 7.59 7.45
N THR A 12 0.19 6.94 7.86
CA THR A 12 0.63 5.69 7.24
C THR A 12 -0.44 4.61 7.34
N LYS A 13 -1.10 4.48 8.49
CA LYS A 13 -2.18 3.50 8.68
C LYS A 13 -3.35 3.73 7.72
N LEU A 14 -3.62 4.99 7.36
CA LEU A 14 -4.72 5.39 6.49
C LEU A 14 -4.45 5.18 4.99
N LEU A 15 -3.20 4.92 4.58
CA LEU A 15 -2.84 4.67 3.17
C LEU A 15 -3.50 3.42 2.56
N THR A 16 -4.13 2.59 3.39
CA THR A 16 -4.84 1.37 2.99
C THR A 16 -6.35 1.56 2.91
N VAL A 17 -6.87 2.74 3.25
CA VAL A 17 -8.30 3.04 3.14
C VAL A 17 -8.62 3.40 1.69
N ASP A 18 -9.50 2.62 1.07
CA ASP A 18 -9.92 2.73 -0.33
C ASP A 18 -8.76 2.76 -1.33
N ALA A 19 -7.65 2.12 -0.97
CA ALA A 19 -6.47 2.07 -1.81
C ALA A 19 -6.49 0.86 -2.74
N LEU A 20 -5.76 0.93 -3.84
CA LEU A 20 -5.53 -0.21 -4.71
C LEU A 20 -4.10 -0.67 -4.54
N LEU A 21 -3.92 -1.98 -4.36
CA LEU A 21 -2.62 -2.62 -4.39
C LEU A 21 -2.22 -2.92 -5.84
N LEU A 22 -1.14 -2.29 -6.28
CA LEU A 22 -0.63 -2.42 -7.64
C LEU A 22 0.55 -3.38 -7.71
N ALA A 23 1.35 -3.48 -6.64
CA ALA A 23 2.42 -4.47 -6.56
C ALA A 23 2.84 -4.77 -5.11
N LEU A 24 3.29 -6.00 -4.91
CA LEU A 24 4.13 -6.41 -3.77
C LEU A 24 5.57 -6.42 -4.27
N ARG A 25 6.46 -5.66 -3.62
CA ARG A 25 7.83 -5.43 -4.10
C ARG A 25 8.84 -5.79 -3.01
N TRP A 26 9.74 -6.71 -3.35
CA TRP A 26 10.91 -7.10 -2.54
C TRP A 26 12.23 -6.65 -3.16
N ASP A 27 12.17 -6.20 -4.41
CA ASP A 27 13.30 -5.79 -5.23
C ASP A 27 13.78 -4.37 -4.92
N LEU A 28 12.97 -3.57 -4.21
CA LEU A 28 13.28 -2.16 -3.92
C LEU A 28 14.14 -1.97 -2.67
N ILE A 29 13.83 -2.68 -1.58
CA ILE A 29 14.51 -2.50 -0.29
C ILE A 29 14.83 -3.89 0.28
N PRO A 30 16.11 -4.19 0.55
CA PRO A 30 16.50 -5.47 1.15
C PRO A 30 15.74 -5.75 2.46
N TRP A 31 15.30 -7.00 2.63
CA TRP A 31 14.62 -7.49 3.85
C TRP A 31 13.31 -6.78 4.20
N SER A 32 12.76 -6.00 3.27
CA SER A 32 11.52 -5.26 3.47
C SER A 32 10.51 -5.62 2.40
N LEU A 33 9.24 -5.70 2.80
CA LEU A 33 8.13 -5.77 1.85
C LEU A 33 7.63 -4.36 1.58
N VAL A 34 7.50 -4.00 0.31
CA VAL A 34 6.87 -2.74 -0.09
C VAL A 34 5.53 -3.04 -0.76
N LEU A 35 4.45 -2.45 -0.23
CA LEU A 35 3.17 -2.34 -0.92
C LEU A 35 3.22 -1.07 -1.78
N ASP A 36 3.08 -1.22 -3.10
CA ASP A 36 2.96 -0.10 -4.04
C ASP A 36 1.48 0.13 -4.33
N LEU A 37 0.98 1.31 -3.96
CA LEU A 37 -0.44 1.62 -3.86
C LEU A 37 -0.83 2.81 -4.75
N ASP A 38 -2.08 2.82 -5.17
CA ASP A 38 -2.78 4.03 -5.57
C ASP A 38 -3.81 4.35 -4.48
N THR A 39 -3.70 5.52 -3.84
CA THR A 39 -4.57 5.95 -2.75
C THR A 39 -5.34 7.20 -3.15
N PRO A 40 -6.65 7.29 -2.90
CA PRO A 40 -7.42 8.50 -3.18
C PRO A 40 -7.02 9.62 -2.21
N ILE A 41 -7.15 10.88 -2.63
CA ILE A 41 -6.89 12.03 -1.75
C ILE A 41 -8.04 12.32 -0.78
N SER A 42 -9.23 11.78 -1.05
CA SER A 42 -10.44 11.92 -0.24
C SER A 42 -11.47 10.85 -0.63
N GLU A 43 -12.56 10.75 0.14
CA GLU A 43 -13.67 9.81 -0.11
C GLU A 43 -14.64 10.26 -1.22
N ALA A 44 -14.36 11.37 -1.91
CA ALA A 44 -15.23 11.84 -2.98
C ALA A 44 -15.20 10.86 -4.17
N VAL A 45 -16.34 10.65 -4.83
CA VAL A 45 -16.52 9.67 -5.93
C VAL A 45 -15.50 9.84 -7.06
N GLU A 46 -15.02 11.06 -7.30
CA GLU A 46 -14.03 11.38 -8.34
C GLU A 46 -12.72 11.92 -7.75
N ALA A 47 -12.41 11.55 -6.50
CA ALA A 47 -11.20 11.99 -5.83
C ALA A 47 -9.96 11.60 -6.66
N PRO A 48 -9.04 12.55 -6.91
CA PRO A 48 -7.74 12.26 -7.48
C PRO A 48 -6.99 11.19 -6.69
N TYR A 49 -6.19 10.39 -7.38
CA TYR A 49 -5.34 9.39 -6.75
C TYR A 49 -3.89 9.87 -6.67
N ARG A 50 -3.18 9.37 -5.67
CA ARG A 50 -1.74 9.53 -5.46
C ARG A 50 -1.09 8.16 -5.48
N ARG A 51 0.16 8.11 -5.92
CA ARG A 51 1.00 6.94 -5.69
C ARG A 51 1.48 6.96 -4.23
N ALA A 52 1.35 5.84 -3.55
CA ALA A 52 1.81 5.66 -2.18
C ALA A 52 2.58 4.36 -2.02
N TRP A 53 3.41 4.28 -0.98
CA TRP A 53 4.14 3.09 -0.60
C TRP A 53 4.04 2.85 0.89
N ILE A 54 3.86 1.59 1.26
CA ILE A 54 3.98 1.14 2.64
C ILE A 54 5.13 0.16 2.71
N VAL A 55 6.16 0.51 3.47
CA VAL A 55 7.35 -0.32 3.66
C VAL A 55 7.24 -1.01 5.02
N PHE A 56 7.21 -2.34 5.01
CA PHE A 56 7.33 -3.17 6.22
C PHE A 56 8.78 -3.61 6.34
N GLY A 57 9.49 -3.07 7.32
CA GLY A 57 10.92 -3.32 7.54
C GLY A 57 11.16 -4.55 8.42
N GLY A 58 12.09 -5.41 8.02
CA GLY A 58 12.45 -6.61 8.78
C GLY A 58 11.27 -7.60 8.86
N VAL A 59 10.72 -7.96 7.71
CA VAL A 59 9.57 -8.87 7.63
C VAL A 59 9.98 -10.28 8.04
N SER A 60 9.17 -10.91 8.89
CA SER A 60 9.33 -12.32 9.29
C SER A 60 8.26 -13.21 8.68
N GLU A 61 7.01 -12.76 8.64
CA GLU A 61 5.86 -13.55 8.19
C GLU A 61 4.88 -12.68 7.42
N ILE A 62 4.24 -13.24 6.40
CA ILE A 62 3.16 -12.61 5.63
C ILE A 62 2.07 -13.65 5.40
N TYR A 63 0.85 -13.25 5.72
CA TYR A 63 -0.35 -13.93 5.30
C TYR A 63 -1.15 -13.01 4.37
N PHE A 64 -1.37 -13.49 3.15
CA PHE A 64 -2.19 -12.81 2.15
C PHE A 64 -3.16 -13.83 1.57
N PRO A 65 -4.47 -13.73 1.83
CA PRO A 65 -5.44 -14.67 1.28
C PRO A 65 -5.56 -14.44 -0.22
N ILE A 66 -5.50 -15.51 -1.00
CA ILE A 66 -5.53 -15.43 -2.47
C ILE A 66 -6.75 -16.11 -3.08
N HIS A 67 -7.76 -16.45 -2.28
CA HIS A 67 -8.93 -17.28 -2.60
C HIS A 67 -9.41 -17.22 -4.07
N ASN A 68 -8.82 -18.02 -4.96
CA ASN A 68 -9.04 -17.95 -6.40
C ASN A 68 -8.99 -16.51 -6.93
N ALA A 69 -7.92 -15.77 -6.63
CA ALA A 69 -7.67 -14.41 -7.06
C ALA A 69 -6.28 -14.31 -7.69
N ARG A 70 -6.10 -13.36 -8.61
CA ARG A 70 -4.77 -13.00 -9.11
C ARG A 70 -4.11 -12.07 -8.09
N LEU A 71 -3.03 -12.53 -7.47
CA LEU A 71 -2.15 -11.63 -6.73
C LEU A 71 -1.27 -10.80 -7.68
N PRO A 72 -0.86 -9.58 -7.27
CA PRO A 72 -1.52 -8.68 -6.33
C PRO A 72 -2.31 -7.54 -7.02
N ASN A 73 -2.23 -7.43 -8.35
CA ASN A 73 -2.72 -6.26 -9.08
C ASN A 73 -4.24 -6.16 -9.03
N GLY A 74 -4.74 -5.06 -8.45
CA GLY A 74 -6.17 -4.75 -8.39
C GLY A 74 -6.88 -5.25 -7.14
N CYS A 75 -6.14 -5.70 -6.11
CA CYS A 75 -6.71 -5.88 -4.77
C CYS A 75 -7.05 -4.50 -4.18
N GLY A 76 -8.31 -4.28 -3.82
CA GLY A 76 -8.71 -3.10 -3.06
C GLY A 76 -8.37 -3.30 -1.59
N LEU A 77 -7.76 -2.33 -0.95
CA LEU A 77 -7.56 -2.27 0.49
C LEU A 77 -8.62 -1.31 1.04
N ILE A 78 -9.31 -1.71 2.12
CA ILE A 78 -10.55 -1.03 2.56
C ILE A 78 -10.59 -0.69 4.04
N SER A 79 -9.51 -0.94 4.78
CA SER A 79 -9.47 -0.65 6.21
C SER A 79 -8.14 -0.06 6.59
N GLN A 80 -8.15 0.78 7.63
CA GLN A 80 -6.93 1.24 8.28
C GLN A 80 -6.11 0.05 8.80
N ILE A 81 -4.78 0.21 8.82
CA ILE A 81 -3.86 -0.76 9.44
C ILE A 81 -4.02 -0.76 10.96
N SER A 82 -4.41 -1.91 11.51
CA SER A 82 -4.30 -2.23 12.92
C SER A 82 -2.87 -2.66 13.25
N ILE A 83 -2.36 -2.27 14.42
CA ILE A 83 -1.00 -2.60 14.87
C ILE A 83 -1.08 -3.22 16.27
N SER A 84 -0.58 -4.45 16.40
CA SER A 84 -0.46 -5.15 17.66
C SER A 84 1.01 -5.43 17.95
N GLU A 85 1.49 -5.11 19.15
CA GLU A 85 2.84 -5.44 19.59
C GLU A 85 2.94 -6.96 19.85
N LEU A 86 4.02 -7.59 19.40
CA LEU A 86 4.34 -8.99 19.67
C LEU A 86 5.60 -9.09 20.57
N THR A 87 6.10 -10.30 20.78
CA THR A 87 7.41 -10.52 21.42
C THR A 87 8.56 -10.20 20.46
N ASP A 88 9.76 -9.95 21.00
CA ASP A 88 11.03 -9.86 20.26
C ASP A 88 11.12 -8.73 19.21
N ASP A 89 10.61 -7.54 19.55
CA ASP A 89 10.61 -6.31 18.73
C ASP A 89 9.81 -6.42 17.42
N PHE A 90 8.96 -7.44 17.26
CA PHE A 90 8.05 -7.56 16.13
C PHE A 90 6.67 -6.99 16.44
N LYS A 91 6.01 -6.53 15.37
CA LYS A 91 4.64 -6.05 15.38
C LYS A 91 3.84 -6.79 14.34
N LEU A 92 2.57 -7.03 14.64
CA LEU A 92 1.59 -7.56 13.71
C LEU A 92 0.81 -6.40 13.11
N TYR A 93 0.81 -6.30 11.79
CA TYR A 93 0.07 -5.32 11.00
C TYR A 93 -1.07 -6.02 10.28
N GLU A 94 -2.31 -5.59 10.51
CA GLU A 94 -3.51 -6.25 9.99
C GLU A 94 -4.43 -5.25 9.28
N PHE A 95 -4.94 -5.62 8.11
CA PHE A 95 -5.89 -4.82 7.34
C PHE A 95 -6.67 -5.69 6.34
N CYS A 96 -7.81 -5.18 5.87
CA CYS A 96 -8.73 -5.90 5.00
C CYS A 96 -8.48 -5.58 3.52
N GLY A 97 -8.63 -6.61 2.68
CA GLY A 97 -8.61 -6.48 1.23
C GLY A 97 -9.84 -7.08 0.55
N LEU A 98 -10.28 -6.44 -0.53
CA LEU A 98 -11.20 -6.95 -1.53
C LEU A 98 -10.40 -7.53 -2.70
N LEU A 99 -10.39 -8.85 -2.79
CA LEU A 99 -9.69 -9.57 -3.85
C LEU A 99 -10.51 -9.54 -5.16
N PRO A 100 -9.90 -9.26 -6.32
CA PRO A 100 -10.57 -9.42 -7.59
C PRO A 100 -10.82 -10.92 -7.88
N SER A 101 -12.07 -11.30 -8.12
CA SER A 101 -12.44 -12.66 -8.52
C SER A 101 -12.18 -12.91 -10.02
N PHE A 102 -12.03 -14.18 -10.43
CA PHE A 102 -11.73 -14.57 -11.81
C PHE A 102 -12.89 -14.42 -12.82
N SER A 103 -14.05 -13.93 -12.41
CA SER A 103 -15.26 -13.92 -13.23
C SER A 103 -15.64 -12.50 -13.67
N LYS A 104 -15.80 -12.31 -14.98
CA LYS A 104 -16.30 -11.06 -15.58
C LYS A 104 -17.71 -10.66 -15.10
N ASN A 105 -18.41 -11.60 -14.44
CA ASN A 105 -19.82 -11.49 -14.07
C ASN A 105 -20.06 -11.61 -12.55
N ASP A 106 -19.03 -11.83 -11.74
CA ASP A 106 -19.23 -11.98 -10.30
C ASP A 106 -19.34 -10.61 -9.65
N SER A 107 -20.39 -10.44 -8.86
CA SER A 107 -20.56 -9.32 -7.95
C SER A 107 -19.42 -9.28 -6.93
N ILE A 108 -18.98 -8.06 -6.60
CA ILE A 108 -18.04 -7.80 -5.50
C ILE A 108 -18.57 -8.53 -4.26
N ILE A 109 -17.71 -9.33 -3.63
CA ILE A 109 -18.08 -10.12 -2.44
C ILE A 109 -18.49 -9.13 -1.33
N GLU A 110 -19.76 -9.17 -0.91
CA GLU A 110 -20.34 -8.26 0.08
C GLU A 110 -19.74 -8.42 1.49
N TYR A 111 -19.01 -9.51 1.74
CA TYR A 111 -18.40 -9.82 3.03
C TYR A 111 -16.99 -10.42 2.84
N PRO A 112 -15.95 -9.60 2.60
CA PRO A 112 -14.58 -10.09 2.59
C PRO A 112 -14.20 -10.57 4.00
N SER A 113 -14.23 -11.88 4.24
CA SER A 113 -13.60 -12.42 5.43
C SER A 113 -12.11 -12.64 5.15
N LYS A 114 -11.28 -11.98 5.97
CA LYS A 114 -9.92 -12.34 6.43
C LYS A 114 -8.78 -11.48 5.90
N ASP A 115 -8.54 -10.40 6.62
CA ASP A 115 -7.27 -9.89 7.16
C ASP A 115 -6.00 -10.34 6.44
N ILE A 116 -5.44 -9.43 5.64
CA ILE A 116 -4.02 -9.45 5.28
C ILE A 116 -3.26 -9.19 6.58
N SER A 117 -2.28 -10.03 6.90
CA SER A 117 -1.42 -9.82 8.06
C SER A 117 0.06 -9.89 7.70
N ILE A 118 0.82 -8.97 8.27
CA ILE A 118 2.26 -8.84 8.04
C ILE A 118 2.91 -8.71 9.40
N LYS A 119 3.90 -9.56 9.69
CA LYS A 119 4.72 -9.48 10.90
C LYS A 119 6.08 -8.88 10.55
N ALA A 120 6.34 -7.68 11.06
CA ALA A 120 7.55 -6.91 10.75
C ALA A 120 7.99 -6.08 11.96
N LYS A 121 9.21 -5.54 11.93
CA LYS A 121 9.73 -4.71 13.05
C LYS A 121 9.19 -3.29 13.04
N GLU A 122 8.97 -2.76 11.84
CA GLU A 122 8.59 -1.37 11.63
C GLU A 122 7.76 -1.18 10.35
N ILE A 123 7.08 -0.04 10.29
CA ILE A 123 6.29 0.39 9.14
C ILE A 123 6.67 1.84 8.79
N THR A 124 6.81 2.12 7.49
CA THR A 124 7.03 3.47 6.97
C THR A 124 6.07 3.74 5.81
N GLY A 125 5.32 4.82 5.88
CA GLY A 125 4.44 5.27 4.80
C GLY A 125 5.09 6.40 4.01
N LEU A 126 5.07 6.29 2.69
CA LEU A 126 5.51 7.35 1.78
C LEU A 126 4.42 7.64 0.76
N ILE A 127 4.29 8.91 0.36
CA ILE A 127 3.27 9.31 -0.63
C ILE A 127 3.83 10.36 -1.58
N SER A 128 3.37 10.31 -2.84
CA SER A 128 3.59 11.41 -3.77
C SER A 128 2.75 12.63 -3.36
N ILE A 129 3.36 13.82 -3.40
CA ILE A 129 2.64 15.09 -3.25
C ILE A 129 1.80 15.43 -4.49
N GLN A 130 2.07 14.76 -5.62
CA GLN A 130 1.32 14.92 -6.85
C GLN A 130 0.14 13.95 -6.87
N ALA A 131 -0.99 14.43 -7.38
CA ALA A 131 -2.18 13.62 -7.57
C ALA A 131 -2.67 13.76 -9.01
N ARG A 132 -3.45 12.79 -9.48
CA ARG A 132 -4.11 12.86 -10.77
C ARG A 132 -5.51 12.28 -10.69
N SER A 133 -6.47 13.00 -11.27
CA SER A 133 -7.80 12.46 -11.57
C SER A 133 -7.66 11.33 -12.58
N SER A 134 -8.42 10.27 -12.37
CA SER A 134 -8.47 9.14 -13.28
C SER A 134 -9.92 8.91 -13.69
N ASP A 135 -10.17 8.79 -15.00
CA ASP A 135 -11.49 8.46 -15.55
C ASP A 135 -11.85 6.97 -15.33
N ILE A 136 -10.90 6.21 -14.80
CA ILE A 136 -10.98 4.78 -14.51
C ILE A 136 -10.48 4.57 -13.08
N ASN A 137 -10.98 3.56 -12.37
CA ASN A 137 -10.58 3.26 -10.99
C ASN A 137 -9.08 2.98 -10.77
N PHE A 138 -8.17 3.09 -11.75
CA PHE A 138 -6.73 2.89 -11.55
C PHE A 138 -5.89 3.86 -12.38
N ILE A 139 -4.69 4.19 -11.89
CA ILE A 139 -3.72 5.00 -12.63
C ILE A 139 -2.85 4.08 -13.51
N ASP A 140 -2.72 4.39 -14.80
CA ASP A 140 -1.83 3.63 -15.69
C ASP A 140 -0.35 3.78 -15.28
N ARG A 141 0.48 2.79 -15.61
CA ARG A 141 1.90 2.75 -15.21
C ARG A 141 2.67 4.02 -15.56
N GLN A 142 2.48 4.58 -16.76
CA GLN A 142 3.23 5.75 -17.20
C GLN A 142 2.85 6.96 -16.35
N THR A 143 1.56 7.12 -16.07
CA THR A 143 1.07 8.17 -15.18
C THR A 143 1.60 7.99 -13.75
N ARG A 144 1.64 6.76 -13.21
CA ARG A 144 2.18 6.48 -11.87
C ARG A 144 3.64 6.91 -11.75
N VAL A 145 4.48 6.57 -12.72
CA VAL A 145 5.90 6.98 -12.75
C VAL A 145 6.04 8.50 -12.81
N ASN A 146 5.14 9.19 -13.52
CA ASN A 146 5.15 10.65 -13.59
C ASN A 146 4.78 11.31 -12.25
N LEU A 147 3.84 10.71 -11.50
CA LEU A 147 3.47 11.17 -10.15
C LEU A 147 4.64 11.05 -9.18
N ALA A 148 5.31 9.90 -9.18
CA ALA A 148 6.58 9.69 -8.51
C ALA A 148 7.22 8.37 -8.98
N SER A 149 8.51 8.43 -9.27
CA SER A 149 9.35 7.30 -9.69
C SER A 149 9.79 6.43 -8.51
N ASP A 150 10.25 5.21 -8.79
CA ASP A 150 10.82 4.31 -7.76
C ASP A 150 12.11 4.94 -7.19
N GLU A 151 12.89 5.66 -7.99
CA GLU A 151 14.09 6.38 -7.56
C GLU A 151 13.76 7.52 -6.58
N GLU A 152 12.71 8.31 -6.84
CA GLU A 152 12.26 9.36 -5.91
C GLU A 152 11.77 8.78 -4.59
N PHE A 153 11.07 7.64 -4.63
CA PHE A 153 10.68 6.88 -3.44
C PHE A 153 11.90 6.43 -2.63
N LEU A 154 12.88 5.79 -3.26
CA LEU A 154 14.08 5.28 -2.59
C LEU A 154 14.90 6.41 -1.97
N LEU A 155 15.05 7.53 -2.68
CA LEU A 155 15.74 8.71 -2.17
C LEU A 155 15.05 9.29 -0.91
N ALA A 156 13.72 9.37 -0.92
CA ALA A 156 12.96 9.83 0.24
C ALA A 156 13.11 8.87 1.44
N PHE A 157 13.00 7.56 1.21
CA PHE A 157 13.13 6.52 2.24
C PHE A 157 14.53 6.47 2.89
N MET A 158 15.59 6.60 2.09
CA MET A 158 16.97 6.62 2.65
C MET A 158 17.25 7.91 3.43
N SER A 159 16.67 9.03 3.00
CA SER A 159 16.89 10.34 3.62
C SER A 159 16.29 10.46 5.02
N SER A 160 15.17 9.76 5.29
CA SER A 160 14.56 9.77 6.62
C SER A 160 15.32 8.93 7.63
N ARG A 161 15.90 7.80 7.20
CA ARG A 161 16.71 6.93 8.06
C ARG A 161 18.09 7.46 8.38
N SER A 162 18.61 8.36 7.57
CA SER A 162 19.87 9.06 7.87
C SER A 162 19.73 10.08 9.03
N ARG A 163 18.49 10.35 9.49
CA ARG A 163 18.19 11.35 10.52
C ARG A 163 17.76 10.75 11.86
N SER A 164 17.51 9.45 11.90
CA SER A 164 17.20 8.66 13.11
C SER A 164 18.48 8.12 13.74
#